data_AF-A0A8S8Y2F0-F1
#
_entry.id   AF-A0A8S8Y2F0-F1
#
_cell.length_a   1.000
_cell.length_b   1.000
_cell.length_c   1.000
_cell.angle_alpha   90.00
_cell.angle_beta   90.00
_cell.angle_gamma   90.00
#
_symmetry.space_group_name_H-M   'P 1'
#
loop_
_entity.id
_entity.type
_entity.pdbx_description
1 polymer ?
#
loop_
_entity_poly.entity_id
_entity_poly.type
_entity_poly.pdbx_seq_one_letter_code
_entity_poly.pdbx_strand_id
1 'polypeptide(L)' 'MARQLLQHCTKCKSWTLNRDCPHCDGTANAAAPMKWSPEDQRASIRRKMYDVESQEWLESLPELEKISDTRANSTEEE' A
#
# COMPACT_ATOMS: atom_id res chain seq x y z
N MET A 1 -16.12 13.21 8.93
CA MET A 1 -15.47 12.01 8.35
C MET A 1 -15.99 10.80 9.09
N ALA A 2 -16.65 9.85 8.41
CA ALA A 2 -17.13 8.62 9.05
C ALA A 2 -15.91 7.89 9.65
N ARG A 3 -15.89 7.77 10.99
CA ARG A 3 -14.80 7.08 11.68
C ARG A 3 -14.92 5.60 11.36
N GLN A 4 -13.94 5.05 10.65
CA GLN A 4 -13.84 3.61 10.46
C GLN A 4 -13.64 2.95 11.83
N LEU A 5 -14.49 1.98 12.17
CA LEU A 5 -14.41 1.27 13.44
C LEU A 5 -13.31 0.19 13.43
N LEU A 6 -13.20 -0.55 12.34
CA LEU A 6 -12.23 -1.63 12.19
C LEU A 6 -10.80 -1.10 12.05
N GLN A 7 -9.93 -1.52 12.96
CA GLN A 7 -8.50 -1.22 12.97
C GLN A 7 -7.66 -2.46 12.67
N HIS A 8 -6.45 -2.23 12.18
CA HIS A 8 -5.46 -3.27 11.89
C HIS A 8 -4.12 -2.90 12.53
N CYS A 9 -3.53 -3.85 13.27
CA CYS A 9 -2.28 -3.63 13.97
C CYS A 9 -1.11 -3.51 12.99
N THR A 10 -0.29 -2.47 13.16
CA THR A 10 0.88 -2.25 12.30
C THR A 10 1.99 -3.29 12.52
N LYS A 11 2.08 -3.83 13.74
CA LYS A 11 3.14 -4.76 14.20
C LYS A 11 2.79 -6.23 13.95
N CYS A 12 1.72 -6.75 14.55
CA CYS A 12 1.35 -8.17 14.45
C CYS A 12 0.27 -8.48 13.41
N LYS A 13 -0.26 -7.47 12.71
CA LYS A 13 -1.32 -7.63 11.68
C LYS A 13 -2.63 -8.26 12.21
N SER A 14 -2.89 -8.18 13.52
CA SER A 14 -4.18 -8.57 14.08
C SER A 14 -5.24 -7.51 13.82
N TRP A 15 -6.50 -7.95 13.74
CA TRP A 15 -7.66 -7.08 13.65
C TRP A 15 -8.19 -6.72 15.03
N THR A 16 -8.67 -5.48 15.21
CA THR A 16 -9.24 -5.01 16.48
C THR A 16 -10.19 -3.85 16.23
N LEU A 17 -11.07 -3.55 17.20
CA LEU A 17 -11.91 -2.35 17.20
C LEU A 17 -11.33 -1.24 18.07
N ASN A 18 -10.26 -1.53 18.83
CA ASN A 18 -9.56 -0.59 19.69
C ASN A 18 -8.35 0.02 18.98
N ARG A 19 -7.87 1.16 19.48
CA ARG A 19 -6.63 1.77 18.99
C ARG A 19 -5.37 1.04 19.44
N ASP A 20 -5.46 0.33 20.56
CA ASP A 20 -4.38 -0.48 21.10
C ASP A 20 -4.61 -1.94 20.75
N CYS A 21 -3.56 -2.61 20.27
CA CYS A 21 -3.61 -4.01 19.89
C CYS A 21 -3.68 -4.89 21.15
N PRO A 22 -4.67 -5.78 21.28
CA PRO A 22 -4.80 -6.66 22.45
C PRO A 22 -3.77 -7.80 22.50
N HIS A 23 -2.96 -7.98 21.45
CA HIS A 23 -2.02 -9.11 21.33
C HIS A 23 -0.54 -8.73 21.48
N CYS A 24 -0.15 -7.50 21.13
CA CYS A 24 1.27 -7.14 21.05
C CYS A 24 1.60 -5.72 21.52
N ASP A 25 0.63 -5.06 22.18
CA ASP A 25 0.69 -3.68 22.68
C ASP A 25 1.07 -2.61 21.63
N GLY A 26 1.02 -2.98 20.35
CA GLY A 26 1.26 -2.06 19.23
C GLY A 26 0.04 -1.20 18.91
N THR A 27 0.26 -0.12 18.18
CA THR A 27 -0.82 0.75 17.70
C THR A 27 -1.53 0.15 16.49
N ALA A 28 -2.86 0.16 16.55
CA ALA A 28 -3.75 -0.21 15.47
C ALA A 28 -4.28 1.04 14.76
N ASN A 29 -4.17 1.03 13.44
CA ASN A 29 -4.61 2.12 12.56
C ASN A 29 -5.85 1.70 11.77
N ALA A 30 -6.55 2.67 11.20
CA ALA A 30 -7.72 2.42 10.37
C ALA A 30 -7.35 1.43 9.25
N ALA A 31 -8.11 0.34 9.15
CA ALA A 31 -7.72 -0.74 8.28
C ALA A 31 -7.99 -0.47 6.80
N ALA A 32 -8.91 0.43 6.47
CA ALA A 32 -9.20 0.75 5.09
C ALA A 32 -8.17 1.78 4.61
N PRO A 33 -7.71 1.65 3.35
CA PRO A 33 -6.81 2.62 2.78
C PRO A 33 -7.48 4.00 2.65
N MET A 34 -6.66 5.04 2.54
CA MET A 34 -7.16 6.35 2.15
C MET A 34 -7.76 6.29 0.75
N LYS A 35 -8.91 6.95 0.55
CA LYS A 35 -9.54 7.06 -0.76
C LYS A 35 -8.60 7.80 -1.72
N TRP A 36 -8.37 7.22 -2.88
CA TRP A 36 -7.65 7.85 -3.97
C TRP A 36 -8.61 8.71 -4.82
N SER A 37 -8.12 9.85 -5.33
CA SER A 37 -8.83 10.71 -6.29
C SER A 37 -7.84 11.22 -7.33
N PRO A 38 -8.25 11.34 -8.61
CA PRO A 38 -7.42 11.90 -9.67
C PRO A 38 -6.90 13.31 -9.37
N GLU A 39 -7.70 14.13 -8.67
CA GLU A 39 -7.42 15.54 -8.40
C GLU A 39 -6.49 15.78 -7.20
N ASP A 40 -6.05 14.72 -6.49
CA ASP A 40 -5.34 14.80 -5.20
C ASP A 40 -4.31 15.95 -5.10
N GLN A 41 -4.76 17.07 -4.53
CA GLN A 41 -3.99 18.30 -4.44
C GLN A 41 -2.72 18.14 -3.60
N ARG A 42 -2.67 17.13 -2.71
CA ARG A 42 -1.53 16.88 -1.82
C ARG A 42 -0.59 15.80 -2.36
N ALA A 43 -0.82 15.30 -3.57
CA ALA A 43 0.02 14.29 -4.19
C ALA A 43 1.48 14.75 -4.35
N SER A 44 1.71 16.03 -4.67
CA SER A 44 3.08 16.59 -4.80
C SER A 44 3.84 16.56 -3.47
N ILE A 45 3.19 16.91 -2.37
CA ILE A 45 3.77 16.88 -1.02
C ILE A 45 4.06 15.43 -0.61
N ARG A 46 3.12 14.51 -0.86
CA ARG A 46 3.30 13.10 -0.52
C ARG A 46 4.46 12.48 -1.30
N ARG A 47 4.60 12.79 -2.59
CA ARG A 47 5.73 12.34 -3.41
C ARG A 47 7.07 12.83 -2.86
N LYS A 48 7.18 14.11 -2.49
CA LYS A 48 8.39 14.65 -1.84
C LYS A 48 8.71 14.00 -0.51
N MET A 49 7.69 13.68 0.30
CA MET A 49 7.87 13.03 1.60
C MET A 49 8.45 11.61 1.49
N TYR A 50 8.09 10.88 0.44
CA TYR A 50 8.57 9.51 0.18
C TYR A 50 9.77 9.45 -0.77
N ASP A 51 10.28 10.60 -1.21
CA ASP A 51 11.41 10.71 -2.14
C ASP A 51 11.34 9.78 -3.36
N VAL A 52 10.16 9.73 -3.98
CA VAL A 52 9.87 8.83 -5.12
C VAL A 52 10.64 9.16 -6.40
N GLU A 53 11.39 10.27 -6.43
CA GLU A 53 12.22 10.66 -7.58
C GLU A 53 13.68 10.17 -7.42
N SER A 54 14.01 9.57 -6.27
CA SER A 54 15.35 9.03 -6.01
C SER A 54 15.64 7.74 -6.79
N GLN A 55 16.92 7.50 -7.05
CA GLN A 55 17.39 6.26 -7.67
C GLN A 55 17.12 5.04 -6.78
N GLU A 56 17.27 5.19 -5.46
CA GLU A 56 16.97 4.14 -4.48
C GLU A 56 15.50 3.69 -4.54
N TRP A 57 14.58 4.64 -4.75
CA TRP A 57 13.17 4.32 -4.93
C TRP A 57 12.94 3.52 -6.23
N LEU A 58 13.57 3.91 -7.34
CA LEU A 58 13.47 3.19 -8.61
C LEU A 58 13.96 1.73 -8.49
N GLU A 59 15.04 1.51 -7.77
CA GLU A 59 15.62 0.18 -7.52
C GLU A 59 14.73 -0.68 -6.61
N SER A 60 13.90 -0.07 -5.76
CA SER A 60 12.95 -0.79 -4.90
C SER A 60 11.71 -1.30 -5.63
N LEU A 61 11.48 -0.85 -6.87
CA LEU A 61 10.30 -1.25 -7.63
C LEU A 61 10.41 -2.72 -8.06
N PRO A 62 9.30 -3.48 -7.97
CA PRO A 62 9.27 -4.84 -8.50
C PRO A 62 9.46 -4.82 -10.02
N GLU A 63 10.32 -5.70 -10.52
CA GLU A 63 10.48 -5.91 -11.96
C GLU A 63 9.21 -6.55 -12.52
N LEU A 64 8.68 -5.97 -13.59
CA LEU A 64 7.59 -6.58 -14.35
C LEU A 64 8.16 -7.63 -15.30
N GLU A 65 7.40 -8.71 -15.51
CA GLU A 65 7.69 -9.68 -16.57
C GLU A 65 7.74 -8.96 -17.92
N LYS A 66 8.68 -9.37 -18.79
CA LYS A 66 8.80 -8.75 -20.11
C LYS A 66 7.54 -9.04 -20.91
N ILE A 67 7.13 -8.05 -21.71
CA ILE A 67 5.95 -8.14 -22.58
C ILE A 67 6.08 -9.31 -23.58
N SER A 68 7.31 -9.69 -23.96
CA SER A 68 7.60 -10.87 -24.77
C SER A 68 7.16 -12.16 -24.09
N ASP A 69 7.41 -12.27 -22.79
CA ASP A 69 7.26 -13.49 -22.01
C ASP A 69 5.78 -13.68 -21.66
N THR A 70 5.07 -12.58 -21.39
CA THR A 70 3.60 -12.57 -21.22
C THR A 70 2.87 -12.96 -22.51
N ARG A 71 3.34 -12.52 -23.69
CA ARG A 71 2.75 -12.90 -24.98
C ARG A 71 2.99 -14.38 -25.29
N ALA A 72 4.16 -14.91 -24.97
CA ALA A 72 4.46 -16.34 -25.12
C ALA A 72 3.56 -17.21 -24.22
N ASN A 73 3.40 -16.85 -22.94
CA ASN A 73 2.50 -17.55 -22.02
C ASN A 73 1.05 -17.55 -22.51
N SER A 74 0.54 -16.43 -23.05
CA SER A 74 -0.83 -16.38 -23.60
C SER A 74 -1.07 -17.29 -24.80
N THR A 75 -0.01 -17.66 -25.53
CA THR A 75 -0.11 -18.58 -26.68
C THR A 75 0.13 -20.05 -26.30
N GLU A 76 0.70 -20.32 -25.14
CA GLU A 76 0.89 -21.68 -24.61
C GLU A 76 -0.34 -22.18 -23.82
N GLU A 77 -1.22 -21.27 -23.38
CA GLU A 77 -2.48 -21.58 -22.68
C GLU A 77 -3.69 -21.81 -23.62
N GLU A 78 -3.52 -21.67 -24.95
CA GLU A 78 -4.51 -22.03 -25.99
C GLU A 78 -4.26 -23.43 -26.58
#